data_AF-A0A5C7WA70-F1
#
_entry.id   AF-A0A5C7WA70-F1
#
_cell.length_a   1.000
_cell.length_b   1.000
_cell.length_c   1.000
_cell.angle_alpha   90.00
_cell.angle_beta   90.00
_cell.angle_gamma   90.00
#
_symmetry.space_group_name_H-M   'P 1'
#
loop_
_entity.id
_entity.type
_entity.pdbx_description
1 polymer ?
#
loop_
_entity_poly.entity_id
_entity_poly.type
_entity_poly.pdbx_seq_one_letter_code
_entity_poly.pdbx_strand_id
1 'polypeptide(L)'
;MAVKLKDSLQDILSDFVVNKRVVIWLRYFINSQLTNQPITCELNAPGIRDQIAQTLKNNPQTTDTIKAVKKSLLFPETDLEWITEDNRQNHYIQTLIFLLTNHTLYDEGNITCREKTIATIDTLQQMQANHSKLDLINLIKSQWELTKMTDKAFEWFDGVDEEQKTKTAWQIIG
;
A
#
# COMPACT_ATOMS: atom_id res chain seq x y z
N MET A 1 -4.51 11.77 -15.24
CA MET A 1 -5.95 12.07 -15.38
C MET A 1 -6.74 10.81 -15.09
N ALA A 2 -7.62 10.80 -14.09
CA ALA A 2 -8.46 9.64 -13.79
C ALA A 2 -9.71 9.67 -14.67
N VAL A 3 -9.87 8.67 -15.54
CA VAL A 3 -11.07 8.49 -16.36
C VAL A 3 -12.20 8.02 -15.44
N LYS A 4 -13.32 8.76 -15.39
CA LYS A 4 -14.54 8.25 -14.76
C LYS A 4 -15.12 7.16 -15.66
N LEU A 5 -14.97 5.90 -15.25
CA LEU A 5 -15.70 4.79 -15.86
C LEU A 5 -17.18 4.94 -15.50
N LYS A 6 -18.07 4.95 -16.49
CA LYS A 6 -19.52 5.07 -16.29
C LYS A 6 -20.10 3.68 -16.03
N ASP A 7 -19.91 3.18 -14.80
CA ASP A 7 -20.41 1.88 -14.36
C ASP A 7 -21.18 1.97 -13.04
N SER A 8 -21.85 0.87 -12.68
CA SER A 8 -22.69 0.79 -11.48
C SER A 8 -21.94 1.14 -10.19
N LEU A 9 -20.65 0.83 -10.11
CA LEU A 9 -19.84 1.13 -8.93
C LEU A 9 -19.58 2.63 -8.80
N GLN A 10 -19.25 3.29 -9.91
CA GLN A 10 -19.06 4.73 -9.95
C GLN A 10 -20.36 5.50 -9.65
N ASP A 11 -21.52 4.94 -10.00
CA ASP A 11 -22.83 5.53 -9.70
C ASP A 11 -23.16 5.44 -8.19
N ILE A 12 -22.89 4.31 -7.54
CA ILE A 12 -23.08 4.14 -6.08
C ILE A 12 -22.16 5.09 -5.30
N LEU A 13 -20.92 5.20 -5.74
CA LEU A 13 -19.87 6.02 -5.11
C LEU A 13 -19.64 7.32 -5.88
N SER A 14 -20.72 8.03 -6.21
CA SER A 14 -20.69 9.26 -7.02
C SER A 14 -19.87 10.40 -6.41
N ASP A 15 -19.65 10.37 -5.10
CA ASP A 15 -18.91 11.39 -4.34
C ASP A 15 -17.40 11.41 -4.64
N PHE A 16 -16.85 10.37 -5.27
CA PHE A 16 -15.43 10.32 -5.64
C PHE A 16 -15.15 9.43 -6.85
N VAL A 17 -13.98 9.59 -7.45
CA VAL A 17 -13.56 8.76 -8.59
C VAL A 17 -13.13 7.39 -8.11
N VAL A 18 -13.76 6.33 -8.62
CA VAL A 18 -13.43 4.94 -8.30
C VAL A 18 -12.38 4.43 -9.29
N ASN A 19 -11.12 4.79 -9.06
CA ASN A 19 -9.96 4.31 -9.84
C ASN A 19 -9.46 2.94 -9.37
N LYS A 20 -8.41 2.41 -9.99
CA LYS A 20 -7.81 1.10 -9.65
C LYS A 20 -7.41 1.00 -8.16
N ARG A 21 -6.72 2.01 -7.62
CA ARG A 21 -6.32 2.05 -6.20
C ARG A 21 -7.53 1.97 -5.27
N VAL A 22 -8.59 2.71 -5.58
CA VAL A 22 -9.85 2.66 -4.82
C VAL A 22 -10.50 1.29 -4.91
N VAL A 23 -10.51 0.63 -6.08
CA VAL A 23 -11.03 -0.75 -6.22
C VAL A 23 -10.24 -1.73 -5.34
N ILE A 24 -8.91 -1.63 -5.35
CA ILE A 24 -8.05 -2.47 -4.50
C ILE A 24 -8.39 -2.28 -3.03
N TRP A 25 -8.42 -1.02 -2.58
CA TRP A 25 -8.80 -0.69 -1.21
C TRP A 25 -10.20 -1.18 -0.84
N LEU A 26 -11.21 -0.95 -1.70
CA LEU A 26 -12.59 -1.39 -1.48
C LEU A 26 -12.67 -2.89 -1.29
N ARG A 27 -11.95 -3.67 -2.10
CA ARG A 27 -11.96 -5.14 -2.00
C ARG A 27 -11.47 -5.59 -0.62
N TYR A 28 -10.31 -5.10 -0.18
CA TYR A 28 -9.76 -5.46 1.14
C TYR A 28 -10.65 -4.95 2.27
N PHE A 29 -11.14 -3.71 2.17
CA PHE A 29 -12.00 -3.12 3.17
C PHE A 29 -13.29 -3.93 3.33
N ILE A 30 -14.00 -4.23 2.22
CA ILE A 30 -15.23 -5.02 2.24
C ILE A 30 -14.96 -6.41 2.81
N ASN A 31 -13.89 -7.09 2.40
CA ASN A 31 -13.57 -8.43 2.90
C ASN A 31 -13.25 -8.43 4.40
N SER A 32 -12.70 -7.33 4.94
CA SER A 32 -12.48 -7.18 6.38
C SER A 32 -13.77 -6.97 7.18
N GLN A 33 -14.79 -6.35 6.57
CA GLN A 33 -16.05 -6.00 7.23
C GLN A 33 -17.14 -7.06 7.04
N LEU A 34 -17.16 -7.72 5.88
CA LEU A 34 -18.19 -8.66 5.44
C LEU A 34 -17.59 -10.05 5.21
N THR A 35 -17.17 -10.70 6.29
CA THR A 35 -16.58 -12.05 6.24
C THR A 35 -17.51 -13.11 5.65
N ASN A 36 -18.84 -12.91 5.75
CA ASN A 36 -19.85 -13.82 5.21
C ASN A 36 -20.17 -13.60 3.72
N GLN A 37 -19.70 -12.48 3.12
CA GLN A 37 -19.93 -12.15 1.71
C GLN A 37 -18.64 -11.55 1.09
N PRO A 38 -17.54 -12.31 1.05
CA PRO A 38 -16.29 -11.80 0.52
C PRO A 38 -16.39 -11.56 -0.99
N ILE A 39 -15.72 -10.51 -1.44
CA ILE A 39 -15.40 -10.30 -2.85
C ILE A 39 -14.34 -11.34 -3.24
N THR A 40 -14.74 -12.28 -4.09
CA THR A 40 -13.92 -13.42 -4.55
C THR A 40 -13.24 -13.16 -5.89
N CYS A 41 -13.70 -12.16 -6.65
CA CYS A 41 -13.11 -11.80 -7.93
C CYS A 41 -11.68 -11.25 -7.74
N GLU A 42 -10.81 -11.55 -8.71
CA GLU A 42 -9.41 -11.09 -8.72
C GLU A 42 -9.31 -9.57 -8.94
N LEU A 43 -8.28 -8.93 -8.38
CA LEU A 43 -8.12 -7.47 -8.32
C LEU A 43 -8.10 -6.74 -9.68
N ASN A 44 -7.81 -7.46 -10.78
CA ASN A 44 -7.83 -6.94 -12.15
C ASN A 44 -8.85 -7.62 -13.07
N ALA A 45 -9.66 -8.54 -12.55
CA ALA A 45 -10.64 -9.21 -13.38
C ALA A 45 -11.78 -8.23 -13.75
N PRO A 46 -12.33 -8.28 -14.97
CA PRO A 46 -13.36 -7.36 -15.42
C PRO A 46 -14.60 -7.29 -14.49
N GLY A 47 -14.94 -8.41 -13.83
CA GLY A 47 -16.13 -8.52 -12.97
C GLY A 47 -15.97 -7.98 -11.55
N ILE A 48 -14.77 -7.56 -11.11
CA ILE A 48 -14.56 -7.14 -9.72
C ILE A 48 -15.41 -5.92 -9.36
N ARG A 49 -15.51 -4.95 -10.28
CA ARG A 49 -16.25 -3.72 -10.05
C ARG A 49 -17.75 -3.99 -9.91
N ASP A 50 -18.28 -4.91 -10.70
CA ASP A 50 -19.68 -5.33 -10.64
C ASP A 50 -19.98 -6.09 -9.34
N GLN A 51 -19.09 -7.00 -8.92
CA GLN A 51 -19.24 -7.71 -7.65
C GLN A 51 -19.23 -6.74 -6.46
N ILE A 52 -18.28 -5.79 -6.44
CA ILE A 52 -18.25 -4.74 -5.40
C ILE A 52 -19.55 -3.93 -5.44
N ALA A 53 -20.01 -3.50 -6.61
CA ALA A 53 -21.26 -2.73 -6.73
C ALA A 53 -22.47 -3.50 -6.20
N GLN A 54 -22.58 -4.80 -6.51
CA GLN A 54 -23.65 -5.66 -6.01
C GLN A 54 -23.59 -5.81 -4.48
N THR A 55 -22.39 -6.04 -3.93
CA THR A 55 -22.20 -6.13 -2.48
C THR A 55 -22.57 -4.84 -1.77
N LEU A 56 -22.21 -3.68 -2.32
CA LEU A 56 -22.57 -2.37 -1.76
C LEU A 56 -24.07 -2.08 -1.84
N LYS A 57 -24.74 -2.43 -2.95
CA LYS A 57 -26.20 -2.33 -3.08
C LYS A 57 -26.94 -3.14 -2.01
N ASN A 58 -26.42 -4.32 -1.69
CA ASN A 58 -27.02 -5.21 -0.68
C ASN A 58 -26.67 -4.79 0.76
N ASN A 59 -25.68 -3.92 0.95
CA ASN A 59 -25.19 -3.50 2.27
C ASN A 59 -25.06 -1.96 2.36
N PRO A 60 -26.18 -1.20 2.46
CA PRO A 60 -26.15 0.26 2.49
C PRO A 60 -25.29 0.84 3.63
N GLN A 61 -25.30 0.22 4.81
CA GLN A 61 -24.49 0.64 5.97
C GLN A 61 -22.99 0.62 5.68
N THR A 62 -22.52 -0.38 4.93
CA THR A 62 -21.12 -0.48 4.49
C THR A 62 -20.78 0.63 3.51
N THR A 63 -21.71 1.00 2.63
CA THR A 63 -21.54 2.12 1.68
C THR A 63 -21.36 3.45 2.41
N ASP A 64 -22.20 3.73 3.42
CA ASP A 64 -22.09 4.96 4.21
C ASP A 64 -20.79 5.00 4.99
N THR A 65 -20.38 3.87 5.58
CA THR A 65 -19.10 3.72 6.28
C THR A 65 -17.95 4.03 5.34
N ILE A 66 -17.92 3.44 4.14
CA ILE A 66 -16.90 3.68 3.11
C ILE A 66 -16.79 5.18 2.81
N LYS A 67 -17.91 5.87 2.58
CA LYS A 67 -17.92 7.31 2.30
C LYS A 67 -17.34 8.13 3.45
N ALA A 68 -17.63 7.74 4.70
CA ALA A 68 -17.11 8.41 5.89
C ALA A 68 -15.61 8.19 6.08
N VAL A 69 -15.11 6.96 5.94
CA VAL A 69 -13.72 6.61 6.24
C VAL A 69 -12.76 6.86 5.07
N LYS A 70 -13.26 6.99 3.84
CA LYS A 70 -12.42 7.16 2.64
C LYS A 70 -11.41 8.30 2.77
N LYS A 71 -11.82 9.45 3.33
CA LYS A 71 -10.94 10.62 3.47
C LYS A 71 -9.83 10.42 4.50
N SER A 72 -10.05 9.62 5.54
CA SER A 72 -9.03 9.34 6.56
C SER A 72 -8.12 8.19 6.16
N LEU A 73 -8.61 7.24 5.35
CA LEU A 73 -7.86 6.05 4.96
C LEU A 73 -7.06 6.25 3.67
N LEU A 74 -7.60 6.93 2.65
CA LEU A 74 -6.92 7.11 1.37
C LEU A 74 -6.16 8.43 1.31
N PHE A 75 -4.84 8.35 1.47
CA PHE A 75 -3.97 9.52 1.31
C PHE A 75 -3.88 9.99 -0.15
N PRO A 76 -3.74 11.30 -0.38
CA PRO A 76 -3.35 11.84 -1.69
C PRO A 76 -2.18 11.07 -2.30
N GLU A 77 -2.17 10.95 -3.63
CA GLU A 77 -1.07 10.25 -4.32
C GLU A 77 0.28 10.94 -4.06
N THR A 78 0.29 12.27 -3.93
CA THR A 78 1.48 13.08 -3.61
C THR A 78 2.19 12.64 -2.32
N ASP A 79 1.44 12.16 -1.33
CA ASP A 79 2.02 11.70 -0.06
C ASP A 79 2.67 10.31 -0.19
N LEU A 80 2.33 9.58 -1.26
CA LEU A 80 2.80 8.23 -1.55
C LEU A 80 3.72 8.16 -2.80
N GLU A 81 3.98 9.27 -3.48
CA GLU A 81 4.81 9.34 -4.69
C GLU A 81 6.25 8.85 -4.47
N TRP A 82 6.76 8.95 -3.25
CA TRP A 82 8.09 8.45 -2.89
C TRP A 82 8.20 6.91 -2.86
N ILE A 83 7.06 6.21 -2.85
CA ILE A 83 6.99 4.75 -2.96
C ILE A 83 6.99 4.40 -4.46
N THR A 84 8.07 3.75 -4.90
CA THR A 84 8.30 3.39 -6.30
C THR A 84 7.90 1.95 -6.57
N GLU A 85 8.11 1.47 -7.81
CA GLU A 85 7.96 0.04 -8.17
C GLU A 85 9.19 -0.81 -7.75
N ASP A 86 10.15 -0.25 -7.00
CA ASP A 86 11.31 -0.99 -6.52
C ASP A 86 10.92 -2.07 -5.51
N ASN A 87 11.25 -3.33 -5.82
CA ASN A 87 10.86 -4.47 -4.98
C ASN A 87 11.49 -4.41 -3.58
N ARG A 88 12.74 -3.93 -3.48
CA ARG A 88 13.45 -3.83 -2.19
C ARG A 88 12.80 -2.79 -1.29
N GLN A 89 12.49 -1.62 -1.83
CA GLN A 89 11.76 -0.56 -1.13
C GLN A 89 10.41 -1.09 -0.64
N ASN A 90 9.63 -1.72 -1.52
CA ASN A 90 8.30 -2.22 -1.18
C ASN A 90 8.36 -3.29 -0.08
N HIS A 91 9.32 -4.22 -0.18
CA HIS A 91 9.53 -5.23 0.86
C HIS A 91 9.94 -4.61 2.20
N TYR A 92 10.84 -3.63 2.19
CA TYR A 92 11.26 -2.88 3.37
C TYR A 92 10.08 -2.16 4.04
N ILE A 93 9.27 -1.45 3.27
CA ILE A 93 8.09 -0.73 3.77
C ILE A 93 7.08 -1.71 4.38
N GLN A 94 6.74 -2.79 3.68
CA GLN A 94 5.79 -3.79 4.18
C GLN A 94 6.28 -4.43 5.49
N THR A 95 7.59 -4.71 5.58
CA THR A 95 8.20 -5.26 6.80
C THR A 95 8.09 -4.28 7.96
N LEU A 96 8.40 -3.00 7.76
CA LEU A 96 8.28 -2.00 8.82
C LEU A 96 6.83 -1.77 9.26
N ILE A 97 5.87 -1.72 8.32
CA ILE A 97 4.45 -1.63 8.66
C ILE A 97 4.06 -2.82 9.55
N PHE A 98 4.42 -4.05 9.14
CA PHE A 98 4.14 -5.24 9.92
C PHE A 98 4.77 -5.18 11.32
N LEU A 99 6.04 -4.79 11.44
CA LEU A 99 6.71 -4.71 12.75
C LEU A 99 6.09 -3.65 13.66
N LEU A 100 5.64 -2.52 13.11
CA LEU A 100 5.11 -1.40 13.89
C LEU A 100 3.62 -1.52 14.21
N THR A 101 2.85 -2.23 13.39
CA THR A 101 1.39 -2.27 13.51
C THR A 101 0.79 -3.67 13.53
N ASN A 102 1.60 -4.72 13.33
CA ASN A 102 1.16 -6.10 13.13
C ASN A 102 0.12 -6.24 12.00
N HIS A 103 0.14 -5.32 11.02
CA HIS A 103 -0.78 -5.31 9.88
C HIS A 103 -0.06 -5.81 8.64
N THR A 104 -0.72 -6.69 7.88
CA THR A 104 -0.22 -7.19 6.61
C THR A 104 -1.38 -7.54 5.70
N LEU A 105 -1.18 -7.34 4.40
CA LEU A 105 -2.08 -7.89 3.39
C LEU A 105 -1.45 -9.16 2.83
N TYR A 106 -2.19 -10.26 2.94
CA TYR A 106 -1.78 -11.51 2.34
C TYR A 106 -1.75 -11.41 0.82
N ASP A 107 -0.84 -12.16 0.22
CA ASP A 107 -0.57 -12.05 -1.20
C ASP A 107 -1.76 -12.51 -2.03
N GLU A 108 -2.21 -11.63 -2.90
CA GLU A 108 -3.21 -11.93 -3.89
C GLU A 108 -2.57 -11.59 -5.22
N GLY A 109 -2.42 -12.60 -6.08
CA GLY A 109 -1.87 -12.39 -7.42
C GLY A 109 -2.59 -11.26 -8.16
N ASN A 110 -1.92 -10.71 -9.17
CA ASN A 110 -2.43 -9.67 -10.07
C ASN A 110 -2.32 -8.21 -9.59
N ILE A 111 -1.56 -7.87 -8.55
CA ILE A 111 -1.19 -6.45 -8.28
C ILE A 111 0.32 -6.26 -8.21
N THR A 112 0.80 -5.05 -8.50
CA THR A 112 2.24 -4.75 -8.39
C THR A 112 2.67 -4.69 -6.93
N CYS A 113 3.98 -4.83 -6.67
CA CYS A 113 4.53 -4.68 -5.31
C CYS A 113 4.20 -3.29 -4.74
N ARG A 114 4.24 -2.23 -5.55
CA ARG A 114 3.82 -0.88 -5.17
C ARG A 114 2.34 -0.82 -4.82
N GLU A 115 1.48 -1.38 -5.66
CA GLU A 115 0.03 -1.42 -5.41
C GLU A 115 -0.30 -2.13 -4.11
N LYS A 116 0.38 -3.24 -3.80
CA LYS A 116 0.23 -3.95 -2.53
C LYS A 116 0.69 -3.12 -1.34
N THR A 117 1.84 -2.44 -1.45
CA THR A 117 2.34 -1.56 -0.39
C THR A 117 1.36 -0.42 -0.12
N ILE A 118 0.87 0.23 -1.17
CA ILE A 118 -0.13 1.30 -1.06
C ILE A 118 -1.44 0.76 -0.48
N ALA A 119 -1.91 -0.40 -0.91
CA ALA A 119 -3.10 -1.03 -0.35
C ALA A 119 -2.93 -1.38 1.14
N THR A 120 -1.75 -1.84 1.54
CA THR A 120 -1.42 -2.11 2.94
C THR A 120 -1.53 -0.82 3.75
N ILE A 121 -0.98 0.28 3.24
CA ILE A 121 -1.13 1.60 3.85
C ILE A 121 -2.59 2.01 3.90
N ASP A 122 -3.32 1.97 2.79
CA ASP A 122 -4.72 2.39 2.66
C ASP A 122 -5.67 1.62 3.58
N THR A 123 -5.34 0.37 3.92
CA THR A 123 -6.12 -0.50 4.82
C THR A 123 -5.75 -0.37 6.29
N LEU A 124 -4.67 0.34 6.64
CA LEU A 124 -4.35 0.67 8.03
C LEU A 124 -5.47 1.53 8.62
N GLN A 125 -6.22 0.94 9.55
CA GLN A 125 -7.20 1.64 10.38
C GLN A 125 -6.49 2.48 11.45
N GLN A 126 -7.25 3.29 12.20
CA GLN A 126 -6.67 4.22 13.17
C GLN A 126 -5.67 3.54 14.10
N MET A 127 -4.44 4.07 14.10
CA MET A 127 -3.40 3.69 15.05
C MET A 127 -3.78 4.19 16.44
N GLN A 128 -3.24 3.56 17.49
CA GLN A 128 -3.53 3.95 18.88
C GLN A 128 -3.30 5.46 19.13
N ALA A 129 -4.01 5.99 20.13
CA ALA A 129 -4.39 7.39 20.35
C ALA A 129 -3.34 8.51 20.19
N ASN A 130 -2.06 8.21 20.00
CA ASN A 130 -0.97 9.20 19.98
C ASN A 130 -0.14 9.24 18.69
N HIS A 131 -0.39 8.37 17.70
CA HIS A 131 0.36 8.38 16.45
C HIS A 131 -0.58 8.47 15.26
N SER A 132 -0.41 9.50 14.42
CA SER A 132 -1.17 9.57 13.18
C SER A 132 -0.58 8.59 12.16
N LYS A 133 -1.43 8.08 11.27
CA LYS A 133 -1.00 7.28 10.13
C LYS A 133 0.02 8.02 9.27
N LEU A 134 -0.08 9.36 9.19
CA LEU A 134 0.88 10.20 8.47
C LEU A 134 2.27 10.18 9.14
N ASP A 135 2.32 10.21 10.47
CA ASP A 135 3.59 10.12 11.22
C ASP A 135 4.29 8.79 10.97
N LEU A 136 3.53 7.69 10.91
CA LEU A 136 4.06 6.37 10.53
C LEU A 136 4.68 6.40 9.12
N ILE A 137 3.97 6.95 8.13
CA ILE A 137 4.48 7.03 6.75
C ILE A 137 5.73 7.91 6.68
N ASN A 138 5.75 9.04 7.38
CA ASN A 138 6.92 9.92 7.44
C ASN A 138 8.11 9.26 8.14
N LEU A 139 7.87 8.49 9.20
CA LEU A 139 8.89 7.69 9.87
C LEU A 139 9.49 6.67 8.90
N ILE A 140 8.66 5.86 8.23
CA ILE A 140 9.13 4.85 7.27
C ILE A 140 9.90 5.51 6.13
N LYS A 141 9.39 6.63 5.59
CA LYS A 141 10.08 7.41 4.55
C LYS A 141 11.48 7.83 5.00
N SER A 142 11.60 8.42 6.20
CA SER A 142 12.90 8.86 6.73
C SER A 142 13.87 7.69 6.94
N GLN A 143 13.39 6.54 7.43
CA GLN A 143 14.21 5.34 7.60
C GLN A 143 14.67 4.74 6.26
N TRP A 144 13.82 4.78 5.24
CA TRP A 144 14.19 4.38 3.89
C TRP A 144 15.25 5.30 3.29
N GLU A 145 15.15 6.62 3.47
CA GLU A 145 16.19 7.56 3.03
C GLU A 145 17.54 7.28 3.72
N LEU A 146 17.54 7.00 5.03
CA LEU A 146 18.76 6.63 5.76
C LEU A 146 19.36 5.31 5.24
N THR A 147 18.52 4.34 4.91
CA THR A 147 18.95 3.06 4.33
C THR A 147 19.63 3.30 2.98
N LYS A 148 19.04 4.09 2.09
CA LYS A 148 19.66 4.46 0.80
C LYS A 148 20.97 5.23 0.98
N MET A 149 21.05 6.14 1.95
CA MET A 149 22.30 6.87 2.24
C MET A 149 23.41 5.93 2.72
N THR A 150 23.04 4.90 3.49
CA THR A 150 23.97 3.88 3.96
C THR A 150 24.46 3.02 2.79
N ASP A 151 23.56 2.60 1.89
CA ASP A 151 23.95 1.86 0.68
C ASP A 151 24.94 2.65 -0.18
N LYS A 152 24.72 3.96 -0.34
CA LYS A 152 25.67 4.85 -1.07
C LYS A 152 27.06 4.89 -0.45
N ALA A 153 27.17 4.73 0.87
CA ALA A 153 28.49 4.63 1.51
C ALA A 153 29.21 3.33 1.10
N PHE A 154 28.45 2.28 0.77
CA PHE A 154 28.97 1.01 0.29
C PHE A 154 29.20 0.96 -1.23
N GLU A 155 28.64 1.88 -2.03
CA GLU A 155 28.96 2.02 -3.46
C GLU A 155 30.47 2.26 -3.71
N TRP A 156 31.22 2.72 -2.69
CA TRP A 156 32.68 2.79 -2.77
C TRP A 156 33.35 1.42 -2.99
N PHE A 157 32.72 0.32 -2.56
CA PHE A 157 33.23 -1.03 -2.78
C PHE A 157 33.07 -1.46 -4.25
N ASP A 158 32.11 -0.91 -4.97
CA ASP A 158 31.84 -1.29 -6.35
C ASP A 158 33.05 -0.98 -7.26
N GLY A 159 33.29 -1.84 -8.25
CA GLY A 159 34.32 -1.69 -9.28
C GLY A 159 35.33 -2.84 -9.36
N VAL A 160 36.34 -2.69 -10.23
CA VAL A 160 37.31 -3.75 -10.56
C VAL A 160 38.08 -4.26 -9.34
N ASP A 161 38.21 -3.43 -8.30
CA ASP A 161 38.97 -3.72 -7.08
C ASP A 161 38.09 -4.13 -5.89
N GLU A 162 36.81 -4.46 -6.10
CA GLU A 162 35.84 -4.81 -5.04
C GLU A 162 36.37 -5.88 -4.08
N GLU A 163 37.00 -6.93 -4.61
CA GLU A 163 37.58 -8.02 -3.80
C GLU A 163 38.74 -7.51 -2.91
N GLN A 164 39.59 -6.62 -3.43
CA GLN A 164 40.68 -6.01 -2.67
C GLN A 164 40.15 -5.05 -1.61
N LYS A 165 39.23 -4.15 -1.96
CA LYS A 165 38.60 -3.19 -1.03
C LYS A 165 37.91 -3.93 0.12
N THR A 166 37.20 -5.01 -0.19
CA THR A 166 36.50 -5.86 0.80
C THR A 166 37.49 -6.54 1.73
N LYS A 167 38.57 -7.14 1.20
CA LYS A 167 39.64 -7.74 2.03
C LYS A 167 40.30 -6.71 2.96
N THR A 168 40.57 -5.50 2.46
CA THR A 168 41.14 -4.41 3.26
C THR A 168 40.19 -3.96 4.38
N ALA A 169 38.89 -3.82 4.10
CA ALA A 169 37.91 -3.46 5.13
C ALA A 169 37.84 -4.53 6.25
N TRP A 170 37.87 -5.81 5.89
CA TRP A 170 37.90 -6.91 6.86
C TRP A 170 39.16 -6.91 7.74
N GLN A 171 40.31 -6.51 7.21
CA GLN A 171 41.57 -6.41 7.96
C GLN A 171 41.63 -5.22 8.93
N ILE A 172 40.82 -4.18 8.70
CA ILE A 172 40.77 -2.98 9.57
C ILE A 172 39.80 -3.19 10.74
N ILE A 173 38.77 -4.03 10.55
CA ILE A 173 37.70 -4.28 11.53
C ILE A 173 38.04 -5.48 12.43
N GLY A 174 38.85 -6.44 11.97
CA GLY A 174 39.32 -7.58 12.75
C GLY A 174 40.50 -7.26 13.66
#